data_AF-A0A948BPJ6-F1
#
_entry.id   AF-A0A948BPJ6-F1
#
_cell.length_a   1.000
_cell.length_b   1.000
_cell.length_c   1.000
_cell.angle_alpha   90.00
_cell.angle_beta   90.00
_cell.angle_gamma   90.00
#
_symmetry.space_group_name_H-M   'P 1'
#
loop_
_entity.id
_entity.type
_entity.pdbx_description
1 polymer ?
#
loop_
_entity_poly.entity_id
_entity_poly.type
_entity_poly.pdbx_seq_one_letter_code
_entity_poly.pdbx_strand_id
1 'polypeptide(L)'
;NNKKNKGLAPYGAESSRSGFVILFAVMLSSIVLALALGVSNIALKEINFSTSAKDANDAFFAADTGAECALYYDRSDNNAFIEDSPISVLNCAGSNINLIGAISPENAFWSFHISGLGSTGRSCARVNVSKDYTTTPTTTTIISKGYSSDDLNSDDTFCTPGPKAVERELEVTY
;
A
#
# COMPACT_ATOMS: atom_id res chain seq x y z
N ASN A 1 5.17 -97.14 -27.95
CA ASN A 1 5.80 -95.88 -28.41
C ASN A 1 5.56 -94.76 -27.40
N ASN A 2 6.65 -94.34 -26.77
CA ASN A 2 6.77 -93.40 -25.66
C ASN A 2 6.43 -91.95 -26.08
N LYS A 3 5.50 -91.28 -25.37
CA LYS A 3 5.45 -89.80 -25.36
C LYS A 3 5.57 -89.31 -23.92
N LYS A 4 6.78 -88.90 -23.55
CA LYS A 4 7.07 -88.22 -22.28
C LYS A 4 6.54 -86.79 -22.37
N ASN A 5 5.51 -86.48 -21.58
CA ASN A 5 5.04 -85.10 -21.40
C ASN A 5 6.09 -84.33 -20.59
N LYS A 6 6.83 -83.43 -21.24
CA LYS A 6 7.73 -82.49 -20.57
C LYS A 6 6.87 -81.37 -19.99
N GLY A 7 6.65 -81.40 -18.67
CA GLY A 7 6.03 -80.29 -17.94
C GLY A 7 6.87 -79.02 -18.09
N LEU A 8 6.20 -77.87 -18.14
CA LEU A 8 6.83 -76.54 -18.21
C LEU A 8 7.77 -76.35 -17.01
N ALA A 9 8.96 -75.78 -17.28
CA ALA A 9 9.88 -75.38 -16.24
C ALA A 9 9.22 -74.33 -15.32
N PRO A 10 9.34 -74.47 -13.98
CA PRO A 10 8.85 -73.44 -13.08
C PRO A 10 9.69 -72.18 -13.29
N TYR A 11 9.02 -71.04 -13.51
CA TYR A 11 9.66 -69.73 -13.47
C TYR A 11 10.27 -69.55 -12.08
N GLY A 12 11.60 -69.55 -12.00
CA GLY A 12 12.32 -69.18 -10.79
C GLY A 12 12.00 -67.73 -10.46
N ALA A 13 11.22 -67.50 -9.41
CA ALA A 13 11.02 -66.18 -8.86
C ALA A 13 12.36 -65.73 -8.27
N GLU A 14 13.05 -64.84 -8.97
CA GLU A 14 14.29 -64.23 -8.49
C GLU A 14 13.94 -63.34 -7.29
N SER A 15 14.50 -63.64 -6.12
CA SER A 15 14.27 -62.88 -4.89
C SER A 15 14.95 -61.52 -4.96
N SER A 16 14.25 -60.52 -5.49
CA SER A 16 14.72 -59.13 -5.51
C SER A 16 14.78 -58.57 -4.09
N ARG A 17 16.00 -58.43 -3.56
CA ARG A 17 16.28 -57.65 -2.34
C ARG A 17 16.21 -56.15 -2.66
N SER A 18 15.01 -55.60 -2.86
CA SER A 18 14.81 -54.20 -3.30
C SER A 18 14.17 -53.26 -2.27
N GLY A 19 13.98 -53.70 -1.02
CA GLY A 19 13.31 -52.90 0.01
C GLY A 19 14.00 -51.61 0.44
N PHE A 20 15.33 -51.51 0.31
CA PHE A 20 16.10 -50.33 0.75
C PHE A 20 15.90 -49.10 -0.16
N VAL A 21 15.67 -49.32 -1.46
CA VAL A 21 15.55 -48.24 -2.46
C VAL A 21 14.30 -47.39 -2.20
N ILE A 22 13.21 -48.00 -1.73
CA ILE A 22 11.97 -47.27 -1.40
C ILE A 22 12.19 -46.30 -0.24
N LEU A 23 12.89 -46.73 0.82
CA LEU A 23 13.19 -45.86 1.96
C LEU A 23 14.07 -44.68 1.55
N PHE A 24 15.07 -44.92 0.69
CA PHE A 24 15.91 -43.85 0.15
C PHE A 24 15.10 -42.88 -0.73
N ALA A 25 14.21 -43.38 -1.58
CA ALA A 25 13.35 -42.55 -2.42
C ALA A 25 12.39 -41.67 -1.59
N VAL A 26 11.81 -42.22 -0.51
CA VAL A 26 10.93 -41.47 0.41
C VAL A 26 11.73 -40.40 1.16
N MET A 27 12.93 -40.73 1.65
CA MET A 27 13.81 -39.75 2.30
C MET A 27 14.21 -38.62 1.36
N LEU A 28 14.57 -38.92 0.12
CA LEU A 28 14.91 -37.90 -0.87
C LEU A 28 13.69 -37.02 -1.18
N SER A 29 12.52 -37.63 -1.34
CA SER A 29 11.27 -36.90 -1.60
C SER A 29 10.89 -35.98 -0.45
N SER A 30 11.09 -36.39 0.82
CA SER A 30 10.80 -35.54 1.98
C SER A 30 11.76 -34.36 2.09
N ILE A 31 13.05 -34.55 1.76
CA ILE A 31 14.04 -33.47 1.70
C ILE A 31 13.64 -32.45 0.62
N VAL A 32 13.35 -32.93 -0.60
CA VAL A 32 12.95 -32.05 -1.71
C VAL A 32 11.65 -31.31 -1.38
N LEU A 33 10.67 -31.98 -0.77
CA LEU A 33 9.42 -31.34 -0.34
C LEU A 33 9.68 -30.27 0.73
N ALA A 34 10.52 -30.54 1.72
CA ALA A 34 10.87 -29.58 2.76
C ALA A 34 11.52 -28.31 2.16
N LEU A 35 12.43 -28.49 1.19
CA LEU A 35 13.03 -27.36 0.46
C LEU A 35 11.98 -26.58 -0.33
N ALA A 36 11.09 -27.26 -1.07
CA ALA A 36 10.05 -26.62 -1.85
C ALA A 36 9.09 -25.80 -0.98
N LEU A 37 8.67 -26.34 0.18
CA LEU A 37 7.83 -25.62 1.14
C LEU A 37 8.57 -24.43 1.77
N GLY A 38 9.85 -24.60 2.08
CA GLY A 38 10.71 -23.52 2.60
C GLY A 38 10.78 -22.34 1.64
N VAL A 39 11.10 -22.60 0.37
CA VAL A 39 11.16 -21.56 -0.68
C VAL A 39 9.80 -20.92 -0.94
N SER A 40 8.73 -21.73 -0.99
CA SER A 40 7.37 -21.21 -1.21
C SER A 40 6.93 -20.24 -0.10
N ASN A 41 7.27 -20.54 1.16
CA ASN A 41 6.95 -19.66 2.29
C ASN A 41 7.71 -18.32 2.22
N ILE A 42 8.98 -18.34 1.77
CA ILE A 42 9.77 -17.12 1.57
C ILE A 42 9.13 -16.26 0.48
N ALA A 43 8.81 -16.87 -0.68
CA ALA A 43 8.19 -16.16 -1.80
C ALA A 43 6.85 -15.51 -1.42
N LEU A 44 6.00 -16.20 -0.65
CA LEU A 44 4.73 -15.63 -0.17
C LEU A 44 4.94 -14.40 0.72
N LYS A 45 5.97 -14.43 1.59
CA LYS A 45 6.31 -13.28 2.44
C LYS A 45 6.83 -12.11 1.61
N GLU A 46 7.66 -12.38 0.61
CA GLU A 46 8.19 -11.34 -0.30
C GLU A 46 7.07 -10.65 -1.08
N ILE A 47 6.08 -11.40 -1.58
CA ILE A 47 4.90 -10.82 -2.25
C ILE A 47 4.13 -9.91 -1.31
N ASN A 48 3.84 -10.37 -0.09
CA ASN A 48 3.12 -9.57 0.90
C ASN A 48 3.89 -8.31 1.30
N PHE A 49 5.21 -8.41 1.48
CA PHE A 49 6.06 -7.27 1.76
C PHE A 49 6.09 -6.28 0.60
N SER A 50 6.14 -6.78 -0.64
CA SER A 50 6.12 -5.94 -1.85
C SER A 50 4.82 -5.15 -1.96
N THR A 51 3.67 -5.78 -1.70
CA THR A 51 2.36 -5.09 -1.66
C THR A 51 2.34 -4.03 -0.56
N SER A 52 2.78 -4.36 0.65
CA SER A 52 2.83 -3.41 1.76
C SER A 52 3.75 -2.22 1.48
N ALA A 53 4.91 -2.47 0.87
CA ALA A 53 5.85 -1.43 0.47
C ALA A 53 5.26 -0.52 -0.61
N LYS A 54 4.55 -1.09 -1.59
CA LYS A 54 3.81 -0.32 -2.60
C LYS A 54 2.73 0.54 -1.96
N ASP A 55 1.90 -0.02 -1.08
CA ASP A 55 0.84 0.73 -0.41
C ASP A 55 1.41 1.87 0.45
N ALA A 56 2.53 1.64 1.14
CA ALA A 56 3.23 2.68 1.88
C ALA A 56 3.76 3.80 0.98
N ASN A 57 4.30 3.46 -0.20
CA ASN A 57 4.78 4.46 -1.17
C ASN A 57 3.63 5.28 -1.73
N ASP A 58 2.52 4.63 -2.11
CA ASP A 58 1.31 5.31 -2.62
C ASP A 58 0.72 6.26 -1.55
N ALA A 59 0.65 5.82 -0.28
CA ALA A 59 0.20 6.67 0.83
C ALA A 59 1.15 7.85 1.10
N PHE A 60 2.47 7.63 1.09
CA PHE A 60 3.45 8.68 1.28
C PHE A 60 3.43 9.70 0.14
N PHE A 61 3.33 9.24 -1.10
CA PHE A 61 3.18 10.09 -2.29
C PHE A 61 1.94 10.97 -2.20
N ALA A 62 0.81 10.42 -1.75
CA ALA A 62 -0.40 11.19 -1.54
C ALA A 62 -0.21 12.27 -0.45
N ALA A 63 0.41 11.91 0.68
CA ALA A 63 0.71 12.86 1.75
C ALA A 63 1.61 14.00 1.27
N ASP A 64 2.68 13.68 0.54
CA ASP A 64 3.62 14.65 -0.02
C ASP A 64 2.94 15.60 -1.00
N THR A 65 2.15 15.06 -1.93
CA THR A 65 1.37 15.86 -2.89
C THR A 65 0.43 16.84 -2.18
N GLY A 66 -0.24 16.41 -1.11
CA GLY A 66 -1.11 17.26 -0.31
C GLY A 66 -0.36 18.35 0.46
N ALA A 67 0.77 18.01 1.08
CA ALA A 67 1.60 18.94 1.83
C ALA A 67 2.19 20.02 0.92
N GLU A 68 2.74 19.61 -0.23
CA GLU A 68 3.30 20.53 -1.22
C GLU A 68 2.22 21.44 -1.82
N CYS A 69 1.00 20.96 -2.05
CA CYS A 69 -0.06 21.85 -2.53
C CYS A 69 -0.43 22.91 -1.49
N ALA A 70 -0.61 22.52 -0.22
CA ALA A 70 -0.86 23.48 0.84
C ALA A 70 0.32 24.46 1.02
N LEU A 71 1.56 23.97 0.99
CA LEU A 71 2.74 24.82 1.14
C LEU A 71 2.86 25.83 -0.01
N TYR A 72 2.61 25.39 -1.24
CA TYR A 72 2.62 26.25 -2.42
C TYR A 72 1.58 27.37 -2.30
N TYR A 73 0.35 27.05 -1.92
CA TYR A 73 -0.72 28.04 -1.76
C TYR A 73 -0.63 28.86 -0.47
N ASP A 74 0.26 28.53 0.47
CA ASP A 74 0.58 29.41 1.60
C ASP A 74 1.71 30.39 1.26
N ARG A 75 2.75 29.91 0.57
CA ARG A 75 4.01 30.66 0.36
C ARG A 75 4.14 31.34 -1.00
N SER A 76 3.26 31.05 -1.94
CA SER A 76 3.25 31.75 -3.24
C SER A 76 2.58 33.12 -3.14
N ASP A 77 2.72 33.91 -4.21
CA ASP A 77 1.98 35.18 -4.36
C ASP A 77 0.45 34.98 -4.37
N ASN A 78 -0.01 33.74 -4.54
CA ASN A 78 -1.40 33.31 -4.53
C ASN A 78 -1.79 32.73 -3.16
N ASN A 79 -1.55 33.48 -2.08
CA ASN A 79 -1.82 33.00 -0.73
C ASN A 79 -3.32 32.75 -0.50
N ALA A 80 -3.70 31.48 -0.40
CA ALA A 80 -5.08 31.04 -0.21
C ALA A 80 -5.47 30.94 1.28
N PHE A 81 -4.49 30.80 2.17
CA PHE A 81 -4.71 30.56 3.60
C PHE A 81 -4.61 31.85 4.41
N ILE A 82 -5.48 32.81 4.08
CA ILE A 82 -5.61 34.11 4.74
C ILE A 82 -7.09 34.48 4.92
N GLU A 83 -7.36 35.48 5.77
CA GLU A 83 -8.68 36.11 5.84
C GLU A 83 -9.09 36.70 4.49
N ASP A 84 -10.35 36.47 4.11
CA ASP A 84 -10.96 36.98 2.87
C ASP A 84 -10.14 36.73 1.59
N SER A 85 -9.46 35.57 1.50
CA SER A 85 -8.70 35.23 0.30
C SER A 85 -9.60 35.25 -0.94
N PRO A 86 -9.18 35.91 -2.05
CA PRO A 86 -9.92 35.85 -3.31
C PRO A 86 -9.86 34.46 -3.97
N ILE A 87 -9.05 33.55 -3.43
CA ILE A 87 -8.85 32.19 -3.94
C ILE A 87 -9.71 31.23 -3.12
N SER A 88 -10.84 30.80 -3.68
CA SER A 88 -11.71 29.78 -3.08
C SER A 88 -11.50 28.38 -3.66
N VAL A 89 -10.72 28.28 -4.75
CA VAL A 89 -10.47 27.03 -5.49
C VAL A 89 -8.97 26.85 -5.70
N LEU A 90 -8.43 25.75 -5.21
CA LEU A 90 -7.05 25.32 -5.44
C LEU A 90 -6.99 24.35 -6.61
N ASN A 91 -5.92 24.44 -7.40
CA ASN A 91 -5.60 23.41 -8.39
C ASN A 91 -4.42 22.59 -7.87
N CYS A 92 -4.72 21.40 -7.35
CA CYS A 92 -3.71 20.45 -6.90
C CYS A 92 -3.79 19.20 -7.76
N ALA A 93 -2.66 18.77 -8.34
CA ALA A 93 -2.58 17.54 -9.15
C ALA A 93 -3.62 17.46 -10.29
N GLY A 94 -4.05 18.60 -10.85
CA GLY A 94 -5.05 18.66 -11.92
C GLY A 94 -6.50 18.65 -11.45
N SER A 95 -6.75 18.54 -10.15
CA SER A 95 -8.08 18.60 -9.53
C SER A 95 -8.35 19.98 -8.94
N ASN A 96 -9.57 20.48 -9.17
CA ASN A 96 -10.03 21.73 -8.58
C ASN A 96 -10.70 21.44 -7.23
N ILE A 97 -10.20 22.09 -6.18
CA ILE A 97 -10.53 21.78 -4.79
C ILE A 97 -11.11 23.03 -4.14
N ASN A 98 -12.32 22.91 -3.61
CA ASN A 98 -12.94 23.99 -2.85
C ASN A 98 -12.37 23.99 -1.43
N LEU A 99 -11.84 25.13 -0.99
CA LEU A 99 -11.39 25.28 0.38
C LEU A 99 -12.57 25.43 1.34
N ILE A 100 -12.48 24.74 2.46
CA ILE A 100 -13.38 24.93 3.60
C ILE A 100 -12.51 25.33 4.78
N GLY A 101 -12.82 26.46 5.39
CA GLY A 101 -12.07 26.96 6.52
C GLY A 101 -12.88 27.83 7.45
N ALA A 102 -12.33 28.04 8.64
CA ALA A 102 -12.87 28.92 9.66
C ALA A 102 -11.73 29.75 10.23
N ILE A 103 -12.03 31.02 10.52
CA ILE A 103 -11.04 31.97 11.01
C ILE A 103 -11.57 32.61 12.29
N SER A 104 -10.67 32.82 13.24
CA SER A 104 -10.89 33.48 14.51
C SER A 104 -9.71 34.43 14.79
N PRO A 105 -9.85 35.39 15.72
CA PRO A 105 -8.78 36.34 16.02
C PRO A 105 -7.46 35.69 16.45
N GLU A 106 -7.52 34.48 17.02
CA GLU A 106 -6.36 33.77 17.56
C GLU A 106 -5.86 32.66 16.62
N ASN A 107 -6.75 32.09 15.80
CA ASN A 107 -6.43 30.92 14.98
C ASN A 107 -7.21 30.89 13.66
N ALA A 108 -6.62 30.32 12.62
CA ALA A 108 -7.32 29.97 11.39
C ALA A 108 -7.09 28.50 11.02
N PHE A 109 -8.09 27.88 10.40
CA PHE A 109 -8.04 26.48 9.99
C PHE A 109 -8.68 26.31 8.61
N TRP A 110 -8.05 25.52 7.74
CA TRP A 110 -8.58 25.08 6.47
C TRP A 110 -8.40 23.58 6.30
N SER A 111 -9.36 22.93 5.66
CA SER A 111 -9.24 21.53 5.28
C SER A 111 -9.67 21.31 3.84
N PHE A 112 -8.97 20.37 3.20
CA PHE A 112 -9.31 19.90 1.87
C PHE A 112 -8.78 18.49 1.65
N HIS A 113 -9.15 17.89 0.52
CA HIS A 113 -8.67 16.57 0.14
C HIS A 113 -8.30 16.53 -1.33
N ILE A 114 -7.43 15.57 -1.67
CA ILE A 114 -7.03 15.27 -3.05
C ILE A 114 -7.26 13.77 -3.26
N SER A 115 -8.11 13.40 -4.22
CA SER A 115 -8.35 12.01 -4.60
C SER A 115 -7.73 11.72 -5.98
N GLY A 116 -7.76 10.46 -6.41
CA GLY A 116 -7.22 10.07 -7.72
C GLY A 116 -5.69 9.97 -7.78
N LEU A 117 -5.01 9.86 -6.64
CA LEU A 117 -3.54 9.82 -6.56
C LEU A 117 -3.00 8.38 -6.61
N GLY A 118 -1.67 8.28 -6.62
CA GLY A 118 -0.95 7.01 -6.56
C GLY A 118 -0.98 6.23 -7.88
N SER A 119 -0.23 5.13 -7.90
CA SER A 119 -0.01 4.34 -9.13
C SER A 119 -1.26 3.67 -9.72
N THR A 120 -2.35 3.59 -8.96
CA THR A 120 -3.63 3.03 -9.40
C THR A 120 -4.75 4.05 -9.49
N GLY A 121 -4.46 5.33 -9.21
CA GLY A 121 -5.49 6.38 -9.12
C GLY A 121 -6.48 6.18 -7.97
N ARG A 122 -6.12 5.35 -6.97
CA ARG A 122 -6.96 5.05 -5.81
C ARG A 122 -6.45 5.65 -4.52
N SER A 123 -5.31 6.31 -4.51
CA SER A 123 -4.77 6.91 -3.29
C SER A 123 -5.37 8.31 -3.10
N CYS A 124 -5.40 8.78 -1.86
CA CYS A 124 -5.95 10.09 -1.56
C CYS A 124 -5.25 10.75 -0.36
N ALA A 125 -5.34 12.06 -0.26
CA ALA A 125 -4.75 12.85 0.81
C ALA A 125 -5.81 13.71 1.50
N ARG A 126 -5.75 13.80 2.83
CA ARG A 126 -6.48 14.78 3.64
C ARG A 126 -5.50 15.78 4.19
N VAL A 127 -5.72 17.05 3.87
CA VAL A 127 -4.81 18.13 4.22
C VAL A 127 -5.53 19.10 5.13
N ASN A 128 -4.87 19.43 6.22
CA ASN A 128 -5.30 20.41 7.20
C ASN A 128 -4.22 21.49 7.31
N VAL A 129 -4.62 22.74 7.22
CA VAL A 129 -3.75 23.90 7.41
C VAL A 129 -4.26 24.68 8.61
N SER A 130 -3.40 24.88 9.59
CA SER A 130 -3.69 25.63 10.81
C SER A 130 -2.74 26.81 10.91
N LYS A 131 -3.25 27.99 11.30
CA LYS A 131 -2.45 29.16 11.64
C LYS A 131 -2.76 29.59 13.06
N ASP A 132 -1.72 29.77 13.86
CA ASP A 132 -1.78 30.30 15.21
C ASP A 132 -1.24 31.73 15.20
N TYR A 133 -2.13 32.70 15.38
CA TYR A 133 -1.81 34.13 15.42
C TYR A 133 -1.39 34.61 16.81
N THR A 134 -1.45 33.74 17.83
CA THR A 134 -1.03 34.08 19.20
C THR A 134 0.50 34.06 19.36
N THR A 135 1.22 33.44 18.42
CA THR A 135 2.68 33.38 18.37
C THR A 135 3.28 34.49 17.50
N THR A 136 4.51 34.91 17.82
CA THR A 136 5.28 35.88 17.04
C THR A 136 6.66 35.31 16.68
N PRO A 137 6.94 34.99 15.40
CA PRO A 137 6.04 35.06 14.24
C PRO A 137 4.87 34.06 14.33
N THR A 138 3.81 34.32 13.55
CA THR A 138 2.64 33.42 13.38
C THR A 138 3.12 32.03 12.99
N THR A 139 2.67 31.02 13.72
CA THR A 139 3.01 29.62 13.43
C THR A 139 2.00 29.05 12.44
N THR A 140 2.48 28.48 11.35
CA THR A 140 1.62 27.72 10.41
C THR A 140 1.97 26.25 10.50
N THR A 141 0.96 25.40 10.64
CA THR A 141 1.09 23.95 10.68
C THR A 141 0.26 23.34 9.56
N ILE A 142 0.90 22.58 8.68
CA ILE A 142 0.28 21.83 7.60
C ILE A 142 0.40 20.35 7.96
N ILE A 143 -0.75 19.67 8.10
CA ILE A 143 -0.81 18.22 8.29
C ILE A 143 -1.43 17.61 7.05
N SER A 144 -0.66 16.78 6.36
CA SER A 144 -1.13 16.02 5.20
C SER A 144 -1.09 14.52 5.50
N LYS A 145 -2.27 13.92 5.55
CA LYS A 145 -2.46 12.47 5.74
C LYS A 145 -2.78 11.82 4.40
N GLY A 146 -1.85 11.05 3.88
CA GLY A 146 -2.02 10.27 2.66
C GLY A 146 -2.41 8.82 2.93
N TYR A 147 -3.23 8.27 2.04
CA TYR A 147 -3.83 6.93 2.14
C TYR A 147 -3.57 6.12 0.89
N SER A 148 -3.19 4.85 1.05
CA SER A 148 -2.86 3.97 -0.08
C SER A 148 -4.08 3.66 -0.96
N SER A 149 -5.29 3.66 -0.39
CA SER A 149 -6.52 3.35 -1.08
C SER A 149 -7.71 4.15 -0.56
N ASP A 150 -8.52 4.63 -1.47
CA ASP A 150 -9.77 5.35 -1.35
C ASP A 150 -10.92 4.40 -1.72
N ASP A 151 -12.02 4.48 -0.98
CA ASP A 151 -13.24 3.74 -1.27
C ASP A 151 -14.06 4.52 -2.30
N LEU A 152 -13.69 4.34 -3.58
CA LEU A 152 -14.33 4.94 -4.76
C LEU A 152 -15.82 4.53 -4.95
N ASN A 153 -16.44 3.85 -3.99
CA ASN A 153 -17.89 3.73 -3.90
C ASN A 153 -18.56 5.01 -3.36
N SER A 154 -17.74 5.92 -2.83
CA SER A 154 -18.08 7.32 -2.55
C SER A 154 -17.87 8.10 -3.84
N ASP A 155 -18.80 8.99 -4.17
CA ASP A 155 -18.62 10.07 -5.15
C ASP A 155 -17.17 10.63 -5.06
N ASP A 156 -16.52 10.91 -6.20
CA ASP A 156 -15.09 11.29 -6.40
C ASP A 156 -14.65 12.62 -5.69
N THR A 157 -15.39 12.98 -4.64
CA THR A 157 -15.37 14.25 -3.92
C THR A 157 -15.03 14.08 -2.44
N PHE A 158 -14.60 12.90 -1.98
CA PHE A 158 -14.07 12.73 -0.62
C PHE A 158 -13.00 11.63 -0.56
N CYS A 159 -11.91 11.92 0.17
CA CYS A 159 -10.91 10.93 0.54
C CYS A 159 -11.42 10.06 1.70
N THR A 160 -11.93 8.87 1.39
CA THR A 160 -12.49 7.88 2.31
C THR A 160 -11.63 6.61 2.34
N PRO A 161 -10.64 6.54 3.25
CA PRO A 161 -9.72 5.40 3.27
C PRO A 161 -10.44 4.08 3.59
N GLY A 162 -10.13 3.05 2.81
CA GLY A 162 -10.64 1.70 3.04
C GLY A 162 -10.14 1.10 4.37
N PRO A 163 -10.78 0.04 4.89
CA PRO A 163 -10.47 -0.54 6.21
C PRO A 163 -9.06 -1.16 6.33
N LYS A 164 -8.35 -1.33 5.22
CA LYS A 164 -6.97 -1.83 5.16
C LYS A 164 -6.01 -0.83 4.50
N ALA A 165 -6.43 0.42 4.34
CA ALA A 165 -5.58 1.46 3.77
C ALA A 165 -4.40 1.73 4.71
N VAL A 166 -3.22 1.86 4.11
CA VAL A 166 -2.03 2.35 4.82
C VAL A 166 -2.13 3.87 4.90
N GLU A 167 -1.92 4.44 6.10
CA GLU A 167 -1.82 5.90 6.31
C GLU A 167 -0.35 6.31 6.46
N ARG A 168 0.01 7.44 5.85
CA ARG A 168 1.26 8.16 6.08
C ARG A 168 0.94 9.63 6.33
N GLU A 169 1.59 10.21 7.34
CA GLU A 169 1.37 11.61 7.71
C GLU A 169 2.67 12.40 7.52
N LEU A 170 2.51 13.61 6.96
CA LEU A 170 3.54 14.63 6.91
C LEU A 170 3.04 15.85 7.66
N GLU A 171 3.83 16.29 8.63
CA GLU A 171 3.61 17.54 9.36
C GLU A 171 4.71 18.53 9.00
N VAL A 172 4.31 19.72 8.57
CA VAL A 172 5.21 20.83 8.27
C VAL A 172 4.79 22.01 9.14
N THR A 173 5.69 22.47 10.00
CA THR A 173 5.45 23.61 10.88
C THR A 173 6.56 24.66 10.70
N TYR A 174 6.19 25.93 10.58
CA TYR A 174 7.11 27.06 10.42
C TYR A 174 6.57 28.37 10.97
#